data_AF-A0A6B1BKH0-F1
#
_entry.id   AF-A0A6B1BKH0-F1
#
_cell.length_a   1.000
_cell.length_b   1.000
_cell.length_c   1.000
_cell.angle_alpha   90.00
_cell.angle_beta   90.00
_cell.angle_gamma   90.00
#
_symmetry.space_group_name_H-M   'P 1'
#
loop_
_entity.id
_entity.type
_entity.pdbx_description
1 polymer ?
#
loop_
_entity_poly.entity_id
_entity_poly.type
_entity_poly.pdbx_seq_one_letter_code
_entity_poly.pdbx_strand_id
1 'polypeptide(L)'
;MKKMTYFIIVITFLTGSVWASDTVDLVVLHINDTHGKLSPYNLGGHNIGGIGRLSTLVKQVRAENPGRVLLLHAGDIFRVESLW
;
A
#
# COMPACT_ATOMS: atom_id res chain seq x y z
N MET A 1 -43.47 16.83 32.42
CA MET A 1 -41.99 16.76 32.59
C MET A 1 -41.41 15.43 32.14
N LYS A 2 -41.86 14.27 32.67
CA LYS A 2 -41.32 12.94 32.29
C LYS A 2 -41.35 12.64 30.77
N LYS A 3 -42.43 13.01 30.06
CA LYS A 3 -42.56 12.84 28.60
C LYS A 3 -41.49 13.62 27.81
N MET A 4 -41.12 14.81 28.29
CA MET A 4 -40.05 15.64 27.70
C MET A 4 -38.68 14.99 27.92
N THR A 5 -38.47 14.41 29.10
CA THR A 5 -37.25 13.67 29.43
C THR A 5 -37.07 12.43 28.54
N TYR A 6 -38.13 11.66 28.31
CA TYR A 6 -38.06 10.51 27.39
C TYR A 6 -37.79 10.93 25.95
N PHE A 7 -38.39 12.04 25.50
CA PHE A 7 -38.16 12.58 24.15
C PHE A 7 -36.70 13.01 23.95
N ILE A 8 -36.10 13.65 24.96
CA ILE A 8 -34.68 14.04 24.95
C ILE A 8 -33.78 12.79 24.95
N ILE A 9 -34.08 11.77 25.76
CA ILE A 9 -33.29 10.52 25.78
C ILE A 9 -33.31 9.81 24.42
N VAL A 10 -34.48 9.75 23.77
CA VAL A 10 -34.64 9.14 22.44
C VAL A 10 -33.86 9.90 21.38
N ILE A 11 -33.91 11.24 21.41
CA ILE A 11 -33.13 12.08 20.48
C ILE A 11 -31.62 11.87 20.69
N THR A 12 -31.15 11.87 21.94
CA THR A 12 -29.72 11.66 22.23
C THR A 12 -29.23 10.28 21.79
N PHE A 13 -30.05 9.23 21.92
CA PHE A 13 -29.74 7.89 21.40
C PHE A 13 -29.71 7.83 19.87
N LEU A 14 -30.61 8.58 19.20
CA LEU A 14 -30.67 8.64 17.74
C LEU A 14 -29.50 9.44 17.13
N THR A 15 -29.00 10.46 17.82
CA THR A 15 -27.89 11.29 17.32
C THR A 15 -26.50 10.75 17.66
N GLY A 16 -26.39 9.82 18.62
CA GLY A 16 -25.11 9.22 19.03
C GLY A 16 -24.49 8.26 18.00
N SER A 17 -25.14 8.01 16.87
CA SER A 17 -24.71 7.06 15.84
C SER A 17 -23.93 7.67 14.67
N VAL A 18 -23.51 8.94 14.77
CA VAL A 18 -22.51 9.49 13.84
C VAL A 18 -21.13 9.02 14.28
N TRP A 19 -20.87 7.73 14.07
CA TRP A 19 -19.55 7.14 14.26
C TRP A 19 -18.63 7.73 13.20
N ALA A 20 -17.52 8.34 13.62
CA ALA A 20 -16.43 8.66 12.70
C ALA A 20 -16.00 7.35 12.01
N SER A 21 -15.94 7.35 10.67
CA SER A 21 -15.45 6.20 9.92
C SER A 21 -14.02 5.88 10.37
N ASP A 22 -13.72 4.60 10.56
CA ASP A 22 -12.34 4.16 10.79
C ASP A 22 -11.46 4.65 9.64
N THR A 23 -10.35 5.31 9.99
CA THR A 23 -9.33 5.72 9.02
C THR A 23 -8.47 4.53 8.67
N VAL A 24 -8.30 4.26 7.37
CA VAL A 24 -7.47 3.15 6.87
C VAL A 24 -6.16 3.70 6.31
N ASP A 25 -5.05 3.31 6.93
CA ASP A 25 -3.71 3.60 6.41
C ASP A 25 -3.30 2.54 5.38
N LEU A 26 -3.19 2.96 4.11
CA LEU A 26 -2.77 2.12 2.98
C LEU A 26 -1.37 2.53 2.51
N VAL A 27 -0.49 1.54 2.36
CA VAL A 27 0.83 1.71 1.74
C VAL A 27 0.75 1.22 0.30
N VAL A 28 0.92 2.14 -0.66
CA VAL A 28 1.03 1.79 -2.09
C VAL A 28 2.51 1.74 -2.46
N LEU A 29 3.01 0.52 -2.69
CA LEU A 29 4.35 0.29 -3.21
C LEU A 29 4.24 0.00 -4.71
N HIS A 30 4.92 0.77 -5.55
CA HIS A 30 4.85 0.59 -7.00
C HIS A 30 6.24 0.46 -7.64
N ILE A 31 6.31 -0.31 -8.72
CA ILE A 31 7.46 -0.41 -9.61
C ILE A 31 6.99 -0.45 -11.07
N ASN A 32 7.90 -0.20 -12.01
CA ASN A 32 7.65 -0.26 -13.45
C ASN A 32 8.95 -0.63 -14.20
N ASP A 33 8.83 -0.88 -15.49
CA ASP A 33 9.97 -0.90 -16.44
C ASP A 33 11.14 -1.79 -16.00
N THR A 34 10.82 -2.94 -15.39
CA THR A 34 11.86 -3.85 -14.89
C THR A 34 12.62 -4.52 -16.02
N HIS A 35 12.07 -4.56 -17.24
CA HIS A 35 12.72 -5.05 -18.46
C HIS A 35 13.48 -6.38 -18.26
N GLY A 36 12.89 -7.32 -17.50
CA GLY A 36 13.46 -8.63 -17.24
C GLY A 36 14.67 -8.64 -16.31
N LYS A 37 14.94 -7.53 -15.60
CA LYS A 37 16.13 -7.40 -14.74
C LYS A 37 16.01 -8.19 -13.44
N LEU A 38 16.22 -9.50 -13.53
CA LEU A 38 16.17 -10.41 -12.39
C LEU A 38 17.30 -10.15 -11.38
N SER A 39 18.51 -9.97 -11.89
CA SER A 39 19.74 -9.77 -11.11
C SER A 39 20.20 -8.32 -11.11
N PRO A 40 20.95 -7.89 -10.08
CA PRO A 40 21.59 -6.57 -10.06
C PRO A 40 22.49 -6.34 -11.28
N TYR A 41 22.66 -5.08 -11.67
CA TYR A 41 23.54 -4.68 -12.78
C TYR A 41 24.45 -3.53 -12.41
N ASN A 42 25.54 -3.42 -13.15
CA ASN A 42 26.47 -2.32 -13.00
C ASN A 42 25.95 -1.09 -13.75
N LEU A 43 25.81 0.03 -13.04
CA LEU A 43 25.57 1.35 -13.61
C LEU A 43 26.63 2.29 -13.05
N GLY A 44 27.55 2.75 -13.91
CA GLY A 44 28.60 3.69 -13.52
C GLY A 44 29.53 3.16 -12.40
N GLY A 45 29.83 1.86 -12.39
CA GLY A 45 30.65 1.22 -11.35
C GLY A 45 29.85 0.73 -10.14
N HIS A 46 28.57 1.09 -10.01
CA HIS A 46 27.73 0.70 -8.88
C HIS A 46 26.81 -0.46 -9.23
N ASN A 47 26.71 -1.44 -8.32
CA ASN A 47 25.84 -2.58 -8.50
C ASN A 47 24.43 -2.27 -7.95
N ILE A 48 23.45 -2.04 -8.83
CA ILE A 48 22.11 -1.54 -8.50
C ILE A 48 20.99 -2.46 -9.00
N GLY A 49 19.77 -2.22 -8.52
CA GLY A 49 18.55 -2.85 -9.03
C GLY A 49 18.48 -4.37 -8.83
N GLY A 50 17.67 -5.02 -9.68
CA GLY A 50 17.41 -6.46 -9.63
C GLY A 50 16.14 -6.82 -8.85
N ILE A 51 15.24 -7.58 -9.49
CA ILE A 51 14.00 -8.08 -8.89
C ILE A 51 14.28 -8.90 -7.62
N GLY A 52 15.40 -9.62 -7.56
CA GLY A 52 15.82 -10.34 -6.34
C GLY A 52 15.97 -9.41 -5.13
N ARG A 53 16.67 -8.27 -5.28
CA ARG A 53 16.83 -7.28 -4.20
C ARG A 53 15.53 -6.56 -3.88
N LEU A 54 14.75 -6.22 -4.91
CA LEU A 54 13.43 -5.65 -4.73
C LEU A 54 12.53 -6.57 -3.89
N SER A 55 12.58 -7.89 -4.11
CA SER A 55 11.77 -8.84 -3.34
C SER A 55 12.06 -8.78 -1.83
N THR A 56 13.32 -8.54 -1.45
CA THR A 56 13.72 -8.34 -0.05
C THR A 56 13.10 -7.07 0.51
N LEU A 57 13.17 -5.95 -0.23
CA LEU A 57 12.56 -4.68 0.18
C LEU A 57 11.04 -4.80 0.31
N VAL A 58 10.37 -5.45 -0.66
CA VAL A 58 8.93 -5.71 -0.60
C VAL A 58 8.56 -6.50 0.66
N LYS A 59 9.33 -7.54 1.00
CA LYS A 59 9.09 -8.34 2.22
C LYS A 59 9.28 -7.51 3.48
N GLN A 60 10.32 -6.67 3.53
CA GLN A 60 10.55 -5.78 4.65
C GLN A 60 9.39 -4.78 4.83
N VAL A 61 8.99 -4.07 3.77
CA VAL A 61 7.88 -3.11 3.82
C VAL A 61 6.57 -3.77 4.25
N ARG A 62 6.31 -5.01 3.79
CA ARG A 62 5.14 -5.80 4.21
C ARG A 62 5.21 -6.23 5.68
N ALA A 63 6.39 -6.55 6.19
CA ALA A 63 6.58 -6.88 7.60
C ALA A 63 6.38 -5.65 8.51
N GLU A 64 6.84 -4.48 8.07
CA GLU A 64 6.62 -3.20 8.75
C GLU A 64 5.15 -2.74 8.67
N ASN A 65 4.42 -3.17 7.63
CA ASN A 65 3.04 -2.76 7.36
C ASN A 65 2.09 -3.95 7.14
N PRO A 66 1.86 -4.80 8.15
CA PRO A 66 1.13 -6.05 7.99
C PRO A 66 -0.32 -5.82 7.56
N GLY A 67 -0.73 -6.44 6.45
CA GLY A 67 -2.09 -6.34 5.90
C GLY A 67 -2.43 -5.03 5.19
N ARG A 68 -1.47 -4.10 5.09
CA ARG A 68 -1.70 -2.71 4.64
C ARG A 68 -0.94 -2.33 3.37
N VAL A 69 -0.27 -3.28 2.71
CA VAL A 69 0.58 -3.00 1.55
C VAL A 69 -0.06 -3.51 0.26
N LEU A 70 -0.36 -2.59 -0.65
CA LEU A 70 -0.67 -2.88 -2.04
C LEU A 70 0.61 -2.75 -2.87
N LEU A 71 1.09 -3.86 -3.43
CA LEU A 71 2.21 -3.87 -4.37
C LEU A 71 1.70 -3.84 -5.80
N LEU A 72 2.15 -2.88 -6.61
CA LEU A 72 1.78 -2.70 -8.00
C LEU A 72 3.01 -2.78 -8.92
N HIS A 73 2.85 -3.44 -10.07
CA HIS A 73 3.82 -3.39 -11.17
C HIS A 73 3.15 -2.77 -12.40
N ALA A 74 3.64 -1.62 -12.87
CA ALA A 74 2.92 -0.80 -13.86
C ALA A 74 3.11 -1.24 -15.32
N GLY A 75 4.01 -2.19 -15.61
CA GLY A 75 4.17 -2.75 -16.96
C GLY A 75 5.63 -2.90 -17.35
N ASP A 76 5.90 -3.32 -18.58
CA ASP A 76 7.25 -3.51 -19.13
C ASP A 76 8.13 -4.48 -18.33
N ILE A 77 7.49 -5.57 -17.85
CA ILE A 77 8.12 -6.64 -17.07
C ILE A 77 9.11 -7.45 -17.91
N PHE A 78 8.73 -7.79 -19.15
CA PHE A 78 9.53 -8.60 -20.05
C PHE A 78 9.97 -7.77 -21.23
N ARG A 79 11.27 -7.74 -21.49
CA ARG A 79 11.83 -7.25 -22.73
C ARG A 79 13.00 -8.16 -23.10
N VAL A 80 13.06 -8.61 -24.35
CA VAL A 80 14.29 -9.18 -24.90
C VAL A 80 15.26 -8.01 -25.02
N GLU A 81 16.42 -8.11 -24.38
CA GLU A 81 17.50 -7.13 -24.50
C GLU A 81 18.07 -7.22 -25.92
N SER A 82 17.38 -6.62 -26.90
CA SER A 82 17.92 -6.45 -28.24
C SER A 82 18.90 -5.28 -28.18
N LEU A 83 20.17 -5.62 -27.93
CA LEU A 83 21.38 -4.95 -28.39
C LEU A 83 21.27 -3.43 -28.63
N TRP A 84 21.62 -2.66 -27.60
CA TRP A 84 22.32 -1.38 -27.74
C TRP A 84 23.46 -1.36 -26.73
#